data_AF-A0AAD5VWI5-F1
#
_entry.id   AF-A0AAD5VWI5-F1
#
_cell.length_a   1.000
_cell.length_b   1.000
_cell.length_c   1.000
_cell.angle_alpha   90.00
_cell.angle_beta   90.00
_cell.angle_gamma   90.00
#
_symmetry.space_group_name_H-M   'P 1'
#
loop_
_entity.id
_entity.type
_entity.pdbx_description
1 polymer ?
#
loop_
_entity_poly.entity_id
_entity_poly.type
_entity_poly.pdbx_seq_one_letter_code
_entity_poly.pdbx_strand_id
1 'polypeptide(L)'
;MVYIHSWQEFQDAAEALYAKSPDKARYVVKWKSAEGKLVLKITDDTTCIKFKTFSSIFLNRFEALNLSLIQKMQNRRKEEQPKSIGEQPTPPVEPVAESTAPAATIQSAPITSGVSKKKKPKKKK
;
A
#
# COMPACT_ATOMS: atom_id res chain seq x y z
N MET A 1 -34.36 -4.88 3.94
CA MET A 1 -33.26 -5.78 3.53
C MET A 1 -32.87 -5.43 2.09
N VAL A 2 -31.79 -4.67 1.90
CA VAL A 2 -31.50 -3.97 0.62
C VAL A 2 -30.43 -4.71 -0.17
N TYR A 3 -30.52 -4.69 -1.50
CA TYR A 3 -29.45 -5.14 -2.39
C TYR A 3 -28.66 -3.94 -2.92
N ILE A 4 -27.37 -3.89 -2.61
CA ILE A 4 -26.44 -2.93 -3.19
C ILE A 4 -25.87 -3.53 -4.48
N HIS A 5 -25.69 -2.72 -5.52
CA HIS A 5 -25.18 -3.16 -6.84
C HIS A 5 -23.74 -2.73 -7.09
N SER A 6 -23.30 -1.61 -6.52
CA SER A 6 -21.89 -1.24 -6.50
C SER A 6 -21.13 -2.06 -5.47
N TRP A 7 -19.99 -2.66 -5.88
CA TRP A 7 -19.12 -3.37 -4.93
C TRP A 7 -18.55 -2.44 -3.85
N GLN A 8 -18.14 -1.23 -4.25
CA GLN A 8 -17.46 -0.28 -3.37
C GLN A 8 -18.41 0.21 -2.27
N GLU A 9 -19.63 0.60 -2.65
CA GLU A 9 -20.70 0.97 -1.73
C GLU A 9 -21.05 -0.19 -0.77
N PHE A 10 -21.08 -1.44 -1.26
CA PHE A 10 -21.32 -2.60 -0.40
C PHE A 10 -20.18 -2.82 0.60
N GLN A 11 -18.93 -2.67 0.17
CA GLN A 11 -17.75 -2.81 1.02
C GLN A 11 -17.74 -1.73 2.12
N ASP A 12 -17.91 -0.46 1.74
CA ASP A 12 -17.92 0.67 2.68
C ASP A 12 -19.06 0.51 3.70
N ALA A 13 -20.27 0.15 3.24
CA ALA A 13 -21.41 -0.09 4.10
C ALA A 13 -21.23 -1.32 5.02
N ALA A 14 -20.54 -2.38 4.55
CA ALA A 14 -20.24 -3.55 5.36
C ALA A 14 -19.21 -3.24 6.46
N GLU A 15 -18.16 -2.50 6.14
CA GLU A 15 -17.15 -2.07 7.11
C GLU A 15 -17.73 -1.09 8.13
N ALA A 16 -18.58 -0.15 7.71
CA ALA A 16 -19.27 0.79 8.60
C ALA A 16 -20.27 0.09 9.55
N LEU A 17 -21.04 -0.88 9.04
CA LEU A 17 -21.97 -1.67 9.86
C LEU A 17 -21.22 -2.51 10.89
N TYR A 18 -20.10 -3.14 10.51
CA TYR A 18 -19.23 -3.84 11.47
C TYR A 18 -18.66 -2.89 12.53
N ALA A 19 -18.14 -1.72 12.13
CA ALA A 19 -17.57 -0.74 13.06
C ALA A 19 -18.60 -0.19 14.07
N LYS A 20 -19.88 -0.08 13.66
CA LYS A 20 -20.98 0.37 14.53
C LYS A 20 -21.35 -0.65 15.61
N SER A 21 -21.24 -1.96 15.34
CA SER A 21 -21.72 -3.02 16.26
C SER A 21 -20.99 -4.34 16.04
N PRO A 22 -19.69 -4.43 16.39
CA PRO A 22 -18.85 -5.59 16.08
C PRO A 22 -19.39 -6.91 16.68
N ASP A 23 -19.93 -6.86 17.91
CA ASP A 23 -20.45 -8.05 18.61
C ASP A 23 -21.73 -8.63 18.02
N LYS A 24 -22.49 -7.81 17.27
CA LYS A 24 -23.77 -8.19 16.65
C LYS A 24 -23.68 -8.34 15.13
N ALA A 25 -22.61 -7.86 14.50
CA ALA A 25 -22.44 -7.87 13.06
C ALA A 25 -22.17 -9.29 12.54
N ARG A 26 -23.17 -9.88 11.87
CA ARG A 26 -23.10 -11.23 11.30
C ARG A 26 -22.91 -11.17 9.79
N TYR A 27 -21.70 -11.50 9.34
CA TYR A 27 -21.35 -11.66 7.94
C TYR A 27 -21.63 -13.10 7.46
N VAL A 28 -22.31 -13.26 6.34
CA VAL A 28 -22.77 -14.54 5.79
C VAL A 28 -22.49 -14.61 4.29
N VAL A 29 -21.81 -15.66 3.90
CA VAL A 29 -21.49 -15.99 2.50
C VAL A 29 -22.38 -17.14 2.04
N LYS A 30 -22.97 -17.02 0.85
CA LYS A 30 -23.66 -18.13 0.18
C LYS A 30 -23.22 -18.24 -1.27
N TRP A 31 -22.52 -19.33 -1.58
CA TRP A 31 -22.23 -19.75 -2.95
C TRP A 31 -23.30 -20.72 -3.44
N LYS A 32 -23.75 -20.57 -4.69
CA LYS A 32 -24.59 -21.57 -5.39
C LYS A 32 -23.91 -21.96 -6.71
N SER A 33 -23.16 -23.06 -6.67
CA SER A 33 -22.36 -23.50 -7.84
C SER A 33 -23.20 -23.77 -9.08
N ALA A 34 -24.41 -24.30 -8.94
CA ALA A 34 -25.31 -24.57 -10.06
C ALA A 34 -25.83 -23.29 -10.77
N GLU A 35 -25.75 -22.12 -10.13
CA GLU A 35 -26.09 -20.81 -10.72
C GLU A 35 -24.84 -19.95 -11.00
N GLY A 36 -23.63 -20.41 -10.67
CA GLY A 36 -22.42 -19.58 -10.69
C GLY A 36 -22.49 -18.33 -9.80
N LYS A 37 -23.29 -18.38 -8.73
CA LYS A 37 -23.79 -17.18 -8.03
C LYS A 37 -23.25 -17.04 -6.62
N LEU A 38 -22.63 -15.89 -6.36
CA LEU A 38 -22.19 -15.47 -5.04
C LEU A 38 -23.20 -14.48 -4.44
N VAL A 39 -23.63 -14.74 -3.21
CA VAL A 39 -24.46 -13.83 -2.42
C VAL A 39 -23.76 -13.58 -1.09
N LEU A 40 -23.50 -12.30 -0.81
CA LEU A 40 -22.94 -11.82 0.46
C LEU A 40 -24.05 -11.10 1.22
N LYS A 41 -24.07 -11.27 2.54
CA LYS A 41 -25.00 -10.60 3.46
C LYS A 41 -24.23 -10.16 4.69
N ILE A 42 -24.47 -8.95 5.17
CA ILE A 42 -24.08 -8.54 6.53
C ILE A 42 -25.27 -7.88 7.22
N THR A 43 -25.37 -8.04 8.54
CA THR A 43 -26.50 -7.55 9.34
C THR A 43 -26.13 -7.38 10.82
N ASP A 44 -26.66 -6.35 11.46
CA ASP A 44 -26.61 -6.08 12.91
C ASP A 44 -28.00 -6.32 13.56
N ASP A 45 -28.77 -7.23 12.96
CA ASP A 45 -30.19 -7.53 13.22
C ASP A 45 -31.20 -6.40 12.96
N THR A 46 -30.77 -5.14 13.00
CA THR A 46 -31.61 -3.97 12.67
C THR A 46 -31.54 -3.61 11.19
N THR A 47 -30.34 -3.61 10.63
CA THR A 47 -30.03 -3.32 9.24
C THR A 47 -29.52 -4.58 8.57
N CYS A 48 -29.86 -4.76 7.29
CA CYS A 48 -29.34 -5.87 6.51
C CYS A 48 -29.16 -5.48 5.05
N ILE A 49 -27.89 -5.50 4.63
CA ILE A 49 -27.45 -5.22 3.28
C ILE A 49 -26.96 -6.53 2.63
N LYS A 50 -27.19 -6.65 1.33
CA LYS A 50 -26.76 -7.79 0.52
C LYS A 50 -26.10 -7.34 -0.76
N PHE A 51 -25.11 -8.11 -1.19
CA PHE A 51 -24.54 -8.05 -2.53
C PHE A 51 -24.80 -9.38 -3.25
N LYS A 52 -25.11 -9.33 -4.53
CA LYS A 52 -25.30 -10.51 -5.39
C LYS A 52 -24.49 -10.32 -6.66
N THR A 53 -23.77 -11.34 -7.08
CA THR A 53 -23.03 -11.32 -8.35
C THR A 53 -22.95 -12.71 -8.97
N PHE A 54 -22.82 -12.72 -10.29
CA PHE A 54 -22.55 -13.89 -11.13
C PHE A 54 -21.14 -13.83 -11.75
N SER A 55 -20.41 -12.73 -11.55
CA SER A 55 -19.09 -12.53 -12.13
C SER A 55 -17.99 -12.98 -11.17
N SER A 56 -17.12 -13.87 -11.65
CA SER A 56 -15.94 -14.36 -10.92
C SER A 56 -14.90 -13.28 -10.60
N ILE A 57 -14.93 -12.14 -11.29
CA ILE A 57 -14.04 -10.98 -11.06
C ILE A 57 -14.13 -10.48 -9.61
N PHE A 58 -15.29 -10.67 -8.96
CA PHE A 58 -15.49 -10.26 -7.56
C PHE A 58 -14.91 -11.24 -6.55
N LEU A 59 -14.44 -12.44 -6.93
CA LEU A 59 -13.91 -13.43 -5.97
C LEU A 59 -12.67 -12.90 -5.22
N ASN A 60 -11.73 -12.27 -5.92
CA ASN A 60 -10.53 -11.68 -5.29
C ASN A 60 -10.90 -10.52 -4.34
N ARG A 61 -11.92 -9.72 -4.70
CA ARG A 61 -12.41 -8.62 -3.85
C ARG A 61 -13.14 -9.13 -2.61
N PHE A 62 -13.93 -10.19 -2.79
CA PHE A 62 -14.60 -10.93 -1.73
C PHE A 62 -13.60 -11.54 -0.75
N GLU A 63 -12.53 -12.18 -1.24
CA GLU A 63 -11.45 -12.71 -0.40
C GLU A 63 -10.81 -11.61 0.45
N ALA A 64 -10.43 -10.48 -0.16
CA ALA A 64 -9.84 -9.35 0.54
C ALA A 64 -10.79 -8.78 1.63
N LEU A 65 -12.09 -8.67 1.35
CA LEU A 65 -13.09 -8.23 2.32
C LEU A 65 -13.23 -9.25 3.48
N ASN A 66 -13.25 -10.55 3.20
CA ASN A 66 -13.29 -11.59 4.24
C ASN A 66 -12.08 -11.48 5.16
N LEU A 67 -10.87 -11.35 4.58
CA LEU A 67 -9.63 -11.26 5.33
C LEU A 67 -9.62 -9.99 6.21
N SER A 68 -10.06 -8.85 5.68
CA SER A 68 -10.23 -7.59 6.42
C SER A 68 -11.17 -7.76 7.63
N LEU A 69 -12.36 -8.36 7.42
CA LEU A 69 -13.32 -8.61 8.51
C LEU A 69 -12.77 -9.59 9.56
N ILE A 70 -12.16 -10.70 9.13
CA ILE A 70 -11.54 -11.68 10.03
C ILE A 70 -10.43 -11.03 10.86
N GLN A 71 -9.56 -10.21 10.26
CA GLN A 71 -8.51 -9.47 10.98
C GLN A 71 -9.11 -8.50 12.02
N LYS A 72 -10.16 -7.76 11.67
CA LYS A 72 -10.86 -6.85 12.59
C LYS A 72 -11.60 -7.57 13.73
N MET A 73 -11.97 -8.85 13.53
CA MET A 73 -12.62 -9.68 14.56
C MET A 73 -11.63 -10.36 15.52
N GLN A 74 -10.34 -10.44 15.20
CA GLN A 74 -9.35 -11.18 16.00
C GLN A 74 -8.94 -10.50 17.34
N ASN A 75 -9.55 -9.38 17.71
CA ASN A 75 -9.21 -8.57 18.89
C ASN A 75 -7.69 -8.30 19.06
N ARG A 76 -6.95 -8.25 17.94
CA ARG A 76 -5.55 -7.84 17.91
C ARG A 76 -5.53 -6.32 17.87
N ARG A 77 -4.92 -5.69 18.88
CA ARG A 77 -4.55 -4.28 18.80
C ARG A 77 -3.67 -4.11 17.56
N LYS A 78 -4.05 -3.21 16.64
CA LYS A 78 -3.13 -2.77 15.60
C LYS A 78 -1.92 -2.16 16.30
N GLU A 79 -0.73 -2.69 16.04
CA GLU A 79 0.50 -1.96 16.38
C GLU A 79 0.48 -0.66 15.58
N GLU A 80 0.32 0.45 16.30
CA GLU A 80 0.53 1.77 15.74
C GLU A 80 2.02 1.86 15.39
N GLN A 81 2.34 1.90 14.10
CA GLN A 81 3.70 2.16 13.65
C GLN A 81 4.19 3.46 14.30
N PRO A 82 5.40 3.48 14.88
CA PRO A 82 5.91 4.67 15.54
C PRO A 82 5.96 5.82 14.52
N LYS A 83 5.17 6.87 14.79
CA LYS A 83 5.20 8.10 14.00
C LYS A 83 6.64 8.62 14.04
N SER A 84 7.28 8.70 12.88
CA SER A 84 8.63 9.24 12.75
C SER A 84 8.66 10.67 13.29
N ILE A 85 9.40 10.87 14.38
CA ILE A 85 9.53 12.18 15.02
C ILE A 85 10.42 13.07 14.15
N GLY A 86 9.80 14.10 13.58
CA GLY A 86 10.41 15.40 13.29
C GLY A 86 11.40 15.49 12.13
N GLU A 87 11.01 16.22 11.08
CA GLU A 87 11.93 16.70 10.05
C GLU A 87 11.92 18.25 9.99
N GLN A 88 13.01 18.85 10.51
CA GLN A 88 13.53 20.22 10.27
C GLN A 88 12.76 21.44 10.88
N PRO A 89 13.47 22.56 11.25
CA PRO A 89 14.52 23.27 10.49
C PRO A 89 15.86 23.59 11.21
N THR A 90 16.80 24.14 10.42
CA THR A 90 18.19 24.58 10.72
C THR A 90 18.28 26.12 10.91
N PRO A 91 19.46 26.77 11.07
CA PRO A 91 20.76 26.45 11.73
C PRO A 91 20.95 27.41 12.95
N PRO A 92 22.12 28.03 13.31
CA PRO A 92 23.56 27.75 13.17
C PRO A 92 24.37 27.83 14.51
N VAL A 93 25.71 27.71 14.46
CA VAL A 93 26.78 28.53 15.12
C VAL A 93 28.12 27.75 15.09
N GLU A 94 29.15 28.32 14.45
CA GLU A 94 30.60 28.02 14.63
C GLU A 94 31.20 29.07 15.59
N PRO A 95 32.28 28.84 16.39
CA PRO A 95 33.68 28.55 15.94
C PRO A 95 34.45 27.57 16.88
N VAL A 96 35.79 27.34 16.89
CA VAL A 96 37.01 27.92 16.24
C VAL A 96 38.12 26.84 16.00
N ALA A 97 39.15 27.21 15.23
CA ALA A 97 40.63 26.99 15.34
C ALA A 97 41.25 25.94 16.33
N GLU A 98 42.46 25.38 16.13
CA GLU A 98 43.58 25.69 15.20
C GLU A 98 44.64 24.54 15.07
N SER A 99 45.47 24.59 14.01
CA SER A 99 46.88 24.11 13.93
C SER A 99 47.19 22.59 14.07
N THR A 100 48.02 21.97 13.22
CA THR A 100 49.29 22.43 12.63
C THR A 100 49.61 21.79 11.26
N ALA A 101 50.44 22.47 10.45
CA ALA A 101 51.13 21.95 9.26
C ALA A 101 52.65 22.26 9.36
N PRO A 102 53.54 21.50 8.69
CA PRO A 102 54.17 21.99 7.45
C PRO A 102 54.31 20.88 6.36
N ALA A 103 54.07 21.10 5.06
CA ALA A 103 54.76 21.93 4.06
C ALA A 103 56.02 21.30 3.42
N ALA A 104 55.90 20.86 2.16
CA ALA A 104 56.99 20.80 1.16
C ALA A 104 56.44 20.72 -0.28
N THR A 105 57.04 21.48 -1.20
CA THR A 105 56.59 21.75 -2.57
C THR A 105 57.38 20.93 -3.61
N ILE A 106 56.81 20.66 -4.81
CA ILE A 106 57.36 21.00 -6.14
C ILE A 106 56.38 20.60 -7.27
N GLN A 107 56.39 21.39 -8.35
CA GLN A 107 55.41 21.45 -9.45
C GLN A 107 55.86 20.64 -10.69
N SER A 108 54.95 20.33 -11.62
CA SER A 108 55.10 20.70 -13.06
C SER A 108 53.93 20.29 -13.98
N ALA A 109 53.22 21.32 -14.47
CA ALA A 109 52.74 21.61 -15.84
C ALA A 109 52.12 20.56 -16.81
N PRO A 110 51.26 20.99 -17.78
CA PRO A 110 50.38 20.11 -18.55
C PRO A 110 50.73 19.94 -20.05
N ILE A 111 50.02 19.04 -20.75
CA ILE A 111 49.83 19.09 -22.22
C ILE A 111 48.45 18.56 -22.64
N THR A 112 48.05 18.86 -23.88
CA THR A 112 46.65 18.98 -24.34
C THR A 112 46.25 18.00 -25.46
N SER A 113 44.94 17.93 -25.75
CA SER A 113 44.29 17.29 -26.93
C SER A 113 44.36 15.75 -27.03
N GLY A 114 43.46 15.03 -27.71
CA GLY A 114 42.18 15.42 -28.34
C GLY A 114 41.72 14.46 -29.46
N VAL A 115 40.41 14.19 -29.55
CA VAL A 115 39.66 13.90 -30.82
C VAL A 115 39.73 12.48 -31.47
N SER A 116 38.72 11.65 -31.15
CA SER A 116 37.76 10.99 -32.09
C SER A 116 37.88 9.53 -32.64
N LYS A 117 36.67 9.04 -33.03
CA LYS A 117 36.31 8.10 -34.14
C LYS A 117 36.32 6.56 -33.98
N LYS A 118 35.15 6.04 -33.58
CA LYS A 118 34.18 5.26 -34.41
C LYS A 118 34.74 4.20 -35.41
N LYS A 119 34.43 2.90 -35.19
CA LYS A 119 34.24 1.90 -36.27
C LYS A 119 33.45 0.62 -35.83
N LYS A 120 32.24 0.46 -36.39
CA LYS A 120 31.61 -0.84 -36.79
C LYS A 120 32.01 -1.07 -38.27
N PRO A 121 31.74 -2.19 -39.00
CA PRO A 121 31.07 -3.46 -38.66
C PRO A 121 31.76 -4.74 -39.25
N LYS A 122 31.16 -5.96 -39.11
CA LYS A 122 30.66 -6.76 -40.27
C LYS A 122 29.89 -8.05 -39.87
N LYS A 123 29.24 -8.63 -40.89
CA LYS A 123 28.19 -9.66 -40.88
C LYS A 123 28.73 -11.00 -41.44
N LYS A 124 28.27 -12.14 -40.91
CA LYS A 124 28.27 -13.49 -41.53
C LYS A 124 27.21 -14.33 -40.78
N LYS A 125 26.41 -15.17 -41.43
CA LYS A 125 26.08 -15.27 -42.87
C LYS A 125 24.59 -15.59 -42.97
#